data_AF-A0A494J1B1-F1
#
_entry.id   AF-A0A494J1B1-F1
#
_cell.length_a   1.000
_cell.length_b   1.000
_cell.length_c   1.000
_cell.angle_alpha   90.00
_cell.angle_beta   90.00
_cell.angle_gamma   90.00
#
_symmetry.space_group_name_H-M   'P 1'
#
loop_
_entity.id
_entity.type
_entity.pdbx_description
1 polymer ?
#
loop_
_entity_poly.entity_id
_entity_poly.type
_entity_poly.pdbx_seq_one_letter_code
_entity_poly.pdbx_strand_id
1 'polypeptide(L)'
;MKIEVGQVISEEDSKVLRDFISKNDIADISMSSGMSISTLRDVAYRRNRVAETNIEGLKKLIERASENASKQERHARKCKNNFKTTLNTI
;
A
#
# COMPACT_ATOMS: atom_id res chain seq x y z
N MET A 1 -8.61 -1.01 8.81
CA MET A 1 -7.35 -0.79 9.55
C MET A 1 -7.62 0.13 10.73
N LYS A 2 -7.26 -0.29 11.95
CA LYS A 2 -7.27 0.56 13.15
C LYS A 2 -5.81 0.82 13.54
N ILE A 3 -5.39 2.08 13.57
CA ILE A 3 -4.02 2.46 13.93
C ILE A 3 -4.02 2.96 15.37
N GLU A 4 -3.16 2.38 16.21
CA GLU A 4 -2.93 2.81 17.59
C GLU A 4 -1.49 3.27 17.75
N VAL A 5 -1.30 4.50 18.23
CA VAL A 5 0.02 5.06 18.54
C VAL A 5 0.67 4.25 19.67
N GLY A 6 1.97 3.98 19.55
CA GLY A 6 2.73 3.17 20.48
C GLY A 6 2.69 1.66 20.21
N GLN A 7 1.87 1.21 19.26
CA GLN A 7 1.78 -0.17 18.81
C GLN A 7 2.33 -0.35 17.39
N VAL A 8 2.68 -1.58 17.04
CA VAL A 8 2.94 -1.95 15.64
C VAL A 8 1.60 -2.19 14.94
N ILE A 9 1.50 -1.88 13.64
CA ILE A 9 0.32 -2.23 12.83
C ILE A 9 0.07 -3.73 12.85
N SER A 10 -1.15 -4.22 12.59
CA SER A 10 -1.43 -5.67 12.60
C SER A 10 -0.66 -6.42 11.49
N GLU A 11 -0.45 -7.74 11.63
CA GLU A 11 0.24 -8.54 10.61
C GLU A 11 -0.55 -8.56 9.29
N GLU A 12 -1.88 -8.58 9.40
CA GLU A 12 -2.77 -8.51 8.25
C GLU A 12 -2.63 -7.17 7.50
N ASP A 13 -2.66 -6.04 8.23
CA ASP A 13 -2.46 -4.72 7.63
C ASP A 13 -1.06 -4.61 7.00
N SER A 14 -0.02 -5.12 7.67
CA SER A 14 1.34 -5.14 7.12
C SER A 14 1.45 -5.98 5.85
N LYS A 15 0.77 -7.12 5.80
CA LYS A 15 0.70 -7.94 4.60
C LYS A 15 0.02 -7.19 3.45
N VAL A 16 -1.15 -6.59 3.71
CA VAL A 16 -1.87 -5.79 2.71
C VAL A 16 -1.02 -4.65 2.17
N LEU A 17 -0.33 -3.90 3.05
CA LEU A 17 0.58 -2.83 2.61
C LEU A 17 1.71 -3.38 1.73
N ARG A 18 2.31 -4.53 2.08
CA ARG A 18 3.38 -5.16 1.28
C ARG A 18 2.89 -5.68 -0.07
N ASP A 19 1.65 -6.13 -0.16
CA ASP A 19 1.08 -6.66 -1.39
C ASP A 19 0.75 -5.56 -2.41
N PHE A 20 0.45 -4.34 -1.94
CA PHE A 20 -0.01 -3.24 -2.80
C PHE A 20 0.94 -2.03 -2.89
N ILE A 21 2.03 -1.99 -2.12
CA ILE A 21 3.01 -0.88 -2.16
C ILE A 21 4.32 -1.37 -2.77
N SER A 22 4.78 -0.67 -3.80
CA SER A 22 6.08 -0.91 -4.43
C SER A 22 7.23 -0.12 -3.77
N LYS A 23 8.47 -0.46 -4.11
CA LYS A 23 9.64 0.33 -3.68
C LYS A 23 9.59 1.78 -4.19
N ASN A 24 9.02 2.01 -5.37
CA ASN A 24 8.87 3.33 -5.96
C ASN A 24 7.83 4.16 -5.20
N ASP A 25 6.72 3.54 -4.81
CA ASP A 25 5.70 4.19 -3.98
C ASP A 25 6.28 4.71 -2.66
N ILE A 26 7.13 3.91 -2.00
CA ILE A 26 7.79 4.32 -0.76
C ILE A 26 8.74 5.50 -1.01
N ALA A 27 9.46 5.51 -2.14
CA ALA A 27 10.35 6.62 -2.49
C ALA A 27 9.56 7.92 -2.75
N ASP A 28 8.45 7.84 -3.49
CA ASP A 28 7.58 8.99 -3.75
C ASP A 28 6.96 9.55 -2.45
N ILE A 29 6.52 8.66 -1.57
CA ILE A 29 5.96 9.04 -0.27
C ILE A 29 7.06 9.67 0.59
N SER A 30 8.28 9.13 0.59
CA SER A 30 9.41 9.70 1.30
C SER A 30 9.67 11.15 0.88
N MET A 31 9.69 11.42 -0.42
CA MET A 31 9.86 12.77 -0.97
C MET A 31 8.73 13.74 -0.55
N SER A 32 7.49 13.26 -0.51
CA SER A 32 6.32 14.11 -0.21
C SER A 32 5.96 14.21 1.27
N SER A 33 6.49 13.34 2.13
CA SER A 33 6.20 13.32 3.57
C SER A 33 7.35 13.83 4.45
N GLY A 34 8.55 13.98 3.88
CA GLY A 34 9.76 14.30 4.65
C GLY A 34 10.26 13.14 5.51
N MET A 35 9.59 11.97 5.45
CA MET A 35 10.01 10.76 6.16
C MET A 35 11.08 10.01 5.37
N SER A 36 12.04 9.40 6.05
CA SER A 36 13.00 8.53 5.36
C SER A 36 12.34 7.26 4.83
N ILE A 37 12.85 6.76 3.70
CA ILE A 37 12.46 5.46 3.13
C ILE A 37 12.56 4.33 4.17
N SER A 38 13.59 4.34 5.02
CA SER A 38 13.76 3.35 6.09
C SER A 38 12.62 3.42 7.11
N THR A 39 12.27 4.63 7.58
CA THR A 39 11.18 4.83 8.56
C THR A 39 9.85 4.32 8.01
N LEU A 40 9.51 4.69 6.77
CA LEU A 40 8.28 4.24 6.11
C LEU A 40 8.24 2.71 5.99
N ARG A 41 9.36 2.09 5.60
CA ARG A 41 9.49 0.64 5.51
C ARG A 41 9.38 -0.01 6.88
N ASP A 42 10.04 0.51 7.89
CA ASP A 42 10.06 -0.12 9.21
C ASP A 42 8.68 -0.10 9.86
N VAL A 43 7.89 0.96 9.65
CA VAL A 43 6.48 0.99 10.08
C VAL A 43 5.63 0.00 9.28
N ALA A 44 5.73 0.01 7.94
CA ALA A 44 4.96 -0.91 7.08
C ALA A 44 5.28 -2.39 7.31
N TYR A 45 6.52 -2.71 7.73
CA TYR A 45 7.00 -4.07 7.97
C TYR A 45 6.98 -4.46 9.46
N ARG A 46 6.30 -3.69 10.32
CA ARG A 46 6.17 -3.97 11.77
C ARG A 46 7.50 -4.02 12.53
N ARG A 47 8.54 -3.38 11.99
CA ARG A 47 9.86 -3.25 12.64
C ARG A 47 9.92 -2.02 13.56
N ASN A 48 9.01 -1.07 13.38
CA ASN A 48 8.87 0.08 14.25
C ASN A 48 7.40 0.30 14.64
N ARG A 49 7.21 0.92 15.81
CA ARG A 49 5.89 1.30 16.31
C ARG A 49 5.38 2.53 15.58
N VAL A 50 4.06 2.66 15.52
CA VAL A 50 3.42 3.89 15.08
C VAL A 50 3.68 4.96 16.14
N ALA A 51 4.16 6.12 15.70
CA ALA A 51 4.46 7.28 16.50
C ALA A 51 3.86 8.51 15.84
N GLU A 52 3.64 9.58 16.61
CA GLU A 52 3.16 10.87 16.07
C GLU A 52 4.03 11.38 14.92
N THR A 53 5.33 11.14 15.00
CA THR A 53 6.29 11.54 13.97
C THR A 53 6.15 10.76 12.67
N ASN A 54 5.58 9.55 12.69
CA ASN A 54 5.47 8.66 11.53
C ASN A 54 4.04 8.36 11.07
N ILE A 55 3.04 8.84 11.80
CA ILE A 55 1.63 8.59 11.52
C ILE A 55 1.21 9.11 10.14
N GLU A 56 1.75 10.26 9.74
CA GLU A 56 1.43 10.87 8.45
C GLU A 56 2.03 10.08 7.28
N GLY A 57 3.25 9.56 7.43
CA GLY A 57 3.83 8.63 6.46
C GLY A 57 3.02 7.35 6.33
N LEU A 58 2.53 6.81 7.44
CA LEU A 58 1.68 5.61 7.43
C LEU A 58 0.33 5.86 6.75
N LYS A 59 -0.31 7.01 6.97
CA LYS A 59 -1.55 7.38 6.26
C LYS A 59 -1.34 7.40 4.74
N LYS A 60 -0.27 8.06 4.27
CA LYS A 60 0.07 8.11 2.85
C LYS A 60 0.36 6.74 2.25
N LEU A 61 1.00 5.85 3.02
CA LEU A 61 1.19 4.45 2.60
C LEU A 61 -0.16 3.75 2.40
N ILE A 62 -1.10 3.91 3.33
CA ILE A 62 -2.44 3.30 3.24
C ILE A 62 -3.23 3.83 2.05
N GLU A 63 -3.21 5.14 1.84
CA GLU A 63 -3.84 5.79 0.69
C GLU A 63 -3.29 5.22 -0.62
N ARG A 64 -1.95 5.17 -0.76
CA ARG A 64 -1.30 4.62 -1.95
C ARG A 64 -1.59 3.14 -2.16
N ALA A 65 -1.60 2.33 -1.09
CA ALA A 65 -1.97 0.93 -1.18
C ALA A 65 -3.41 0.75 -1.69
N SER A 66 -4.34 1.56 -1.19
CA SER A 66 -5.75 1.55 -1.62
C SER A 66 -5.91 1.92 -3.09
N GLU A 67 -5.19 2.95 -3.55
CA GLU A 67 -5.14 3.34 -4.96
C GLU A 67 -4.60 2.22 -5.85
N ASN A 68 -3.51 1.58 -5.44
CA ASN A 68 -2.88 0.49 -6.19
C ASN A 68 -3.78 -0.74 -6.25
N ALA A 69 -4.44 -1.10 -5.14
CA ALA A 69 -5.45 -2.16 -5.12
C ALA A 69 -6.60 -1.87 -6.10
N SER A 70 -7.11 -0.63 -6.11
CA SER A 70 -8.17 -0.19 -7.03
C SER A 70 -7.72 -0.27 -8.50
N LYS A 71 -6.48 0.12 -8.80
CA LYS A 71 -5.90 0.00 -10.15
C LYS A 71 -5.81 -1.46 -10.58
N GLN A 72 -5.34 -2.35 -9.70
CA GLN A 72 -5.24 -3.78 -9.98
C GLN A 72 -6.61 -4.41 -10.19
N GLU A 73 -7.61 -4.05 -9.40
CA GLU A 73 -8.99 -4.51 -9.59
C GLU A 73 -9.53 -4.09 -10.96
N ARG A 74 -9.36 -2.82 -11.33
CA ARG A 74 -9.79 -2.29 -12.63
C ARG A 74 -9.09 -3.04 -13.77
N HIS A 75 -7.79 -3.29 -13.64
CA HIS A 75 -7.02 -4.05 -14.62
C HIS A 75 -7.57 -5.49 -14.76
N ALA A 76 -7.79 -6.19 -13.66
CA ALA A 76 -8.35 -7.54 -13.66
C ALA A 76 -9.74 -7.60 -14.30
N ARG A 77 -10.62 -6.63 -14.02
CA ARG A 77 -11.93 -6.50 -14.67
C ARG A 77 -11.80 -6.31 -16.18
N LYS A 78 -10.86 -5.47 -16.63
CA LYS A 78 -10.59 -5.25 -18.06
C LYS A 78 -10.08 -6.53 -18.73
N CYS A 79 -9.13 -7.24 -18.12
CA CYS A 79 -8.64 -8.52 -18.64
C CYS A 79 -9.76 -9.56 -18.76
N LYS A 80 -10.61 -9.70 -17.74
CA LYS A 80 -11.77 -10.61 -17.76
C LYS A 80 -12.70 -10.32 -18.94
N ASN A 81 -12.98 -9.04 -19.19
CA ASN A 81 -13.82 -8.64 -20.32
C ASN A 81 -13.15 -8.94 -21.66
N ASN A 82 -11.85 -8.65 -21.80
CA ASN A 82 -11.10 -8.97 -23.00
C ASN A 82 -11.12 -10.48 -23.30
N PHE A 83 -10.88 -11.33 -22.30
CA PHE A 83 -10.93 -12.78 -22.48
C PHE A 83 -12.30 -13.28 -22.90
N LYS A 84 -13.38 -12.74 -22.33
CA LYS A 84 -14.75 -13.06 -22.78
C LYS A 84 -14.97 -12.70 -24.24
N THR A 85 -14.53 -11.52 -24.68
CA THR A 85 -14.64 -11.11 -26.08
C THR A 85 -13.85 -12.03 -26.99
N THR A 86 -12.61 -12.37 -26.63
CA THR A 86 -11.77 -13.30 -27.40
C THR A 86 -12.41 -14.68 -27.50
N LEU A 87 -12.91 -15.24 -26.39
CA LEU A 87 -13.58 -16.54 -26.36
C LEU A 87 -14.87 -16.59 -27.20
N ASN A 88 -15.57 -15.45 -27.36
CA ASN A 88 -16.76 -15.37 -28.22
C ASN A 88 -16.41 -15.17 -29.70
N THR A 89 -15.16 -14.85 -30.02
CA THR A 89 -14.69 -14.56 -31.39
C THR A 89 -14.01 -15.78 -32.03
N ILE A 90 -13.46 -16.68 -31.21
CA ILE A 90 -12.90 -17.98 -31.64
C ILE A 90 -13.97 -19.05 -31.60
#